data_AF-A0A0U0SGW9-F1
#
_entry.id   AF-A0A0U0SGW9-F1
#
_cell.length_a   1.000
_cell.length_b   1.000
_cell.length_c   1.000
_cell.angle_alpha   90.00
_cell.angle_beta   90.00
_cell.angle_gamma   90.00
#
_symmetry.space_group_name_H-M   'P 1'
#
loop_
_entity.id
_entity.type
_entity.pdbx_description
1 polymer ?
#
loop_
_entity_poly.entity_id
_entity_poly.type
_entity_poly.pdbx_seq_one_letter_code
_entity_poly.pdbx_strand_id
1 'polypeptide(L)'
;MVKAGQLWDAAGIEWAATSALSASLLAPMQTEIAPMEIYVPGRSWSDLRRAAMAAGLQEIAGGRLILRFFPTPACARLTEQNLQGFRSMLWPRVYADLRTAGVRGEDAAEHLREAMTK
;
A
#
# COMPACT_ATOMS: atom_id res chain seq x y z
N MET A 1 -5.46 8.70 4.60
CA MET A 1 -4.35 8.21 3.75
C MET A 1 -3.69 9.31 2.93
N VAL A 2 -4.45 10.12 2.17
CA VAL A 2 -3.89 11.21 1.34
C VAL A 2 -2.92 12.13 2.09
N LYS A 3 -3.25 12.53 3.33
CA LYS A 3 -2.37 13.36 4.17
C LYS A 3 -1.01 12.71 4.48
N ALA A 4 -0.99 11.41 4.79
CA ALA A 4 0.27 10.71 5.08
C ALA A 4 1.14 10.61 3.81
N GLY A 5 0.51 10.32 2.66
CA GLY A 5 1.14 10.36 1.35
C GLY A 5 1.84 11.69 1.06
N GLN A 6 1.12 12.79 1.25
CA GLN A 6 1.65 14.15 1.06
C GLN A 6 2.84 14.46 1.98
N LEU A 7 2.81 13.98 3.23
CA LEU A 7 3.92 14.16 4.17
C LEU A 7 5.15 13.34 3.76
N TRP A 8 4.98 12.12 3.26
CA TRP A 8 6.09 11.35 2.70
C TRP A 8 6.67 12.00 1.45
N ASP A 9 5.82 12.46 0.53
CA ASP A 9 6.29 13.17 -0.67
C ASP A 9 7.06 14.45 -0.29
N ALA A 10 6.57 15.23 0.70
CA ALA A 10 7.26 16.42 1.21
C ALA A 10 8.60 16.09 1.90
N ALA A 11 8.73 14.90 2.50
CA ALA A 11 9.95 14.41 3.11
C ALA A 11 10.91 13.73 2.11
N GLY A 12 10.57 13.65 0.82
CA GLY A 12 11.36 12.93 -0.18
C GLY A 12 11.37 11.41 0.03
N ILE A 13 10.36 10.87 0.72
CA ILE A 13 10.23 9.44 1.00
C ILE A 13 9.31 8.83 -0.04
N GLU A 14 9.84 7.91 -0.83
CA GLU A 14 9.02 7.08 -1.72
C GLU A 14 8.01 6.28 -0.89
N TRP A 15 6.80 6.12 -1.39
CA TRP A 15 5.76 5.34 -0.71
C TRP A 15 4.79 4.79 -1.74
N ALA A 16 4.16 3.65 -1.48
CA ALA A 16 3.05 3.20 -2.33
C ALA A 16 2.10 2.32 -1.53
N ALA A 17 0.80 2.54 -1.68
CA ALA A 17 -0.18 1.61 -1.15
C ALA A 17 -0.11 0.26 -1.88
N THR A 18 -0.52 -0.80 -1.20
CA THR A 18 -0.67 -2.13 -1.78
C THR A 18 -1.88 -2.87 -1.18
N SER A 19 -2.05 -4.15 -1.54
CA SER A 19 -3.04 -5.06 -0.95
C SER A 19 -4.47 -4.49 -1.06
N ALA A 20 -5.32 -4.72 -0.08
CA ALA A 20 -6.72 -4.29 -0.07
C ALA A 20 -6.89 -2.77 -0.27
N LEU A 21 -5.93 -1.95 0.18
CA LEU A 21 -5.98 -0.51 0.02
C LEU A 21 -5.77 -0.06 -1.44
N SER A 22 -4.87 -0.72 -2.17
CA SER A 22 -4.73 -0.47 -3.61
C SER A 22 -5.90 -1.07 -4.39
N ALA A 23 -6.32 -2.27 -4.02
CA ALA A 23 -7.42 -2.97 -4.68
C ALA A 23 -8.73 -2.17 -4.62
N SER A 24 -9.03 -1.50 -3.51
CA SER A 24 -10.23 -0.67 -3.39
C SER A 24 -10.28 0.51 -4.36
N LEU A 25 -9.14 0.92 -4.91
CA LEU A 25 -9.06 1.98 -5.91
C LEU A 25 -9.03 1.43 -7.34
N LEU A 26 -8.32 0.32 -7.56
CA LEU A 26 -8.15 -0.29 -8.87
C LEU A 26 -9.38 -1.08 -9.31
N ALA A 27 -10.01 -1.80 -8.38
CA ALA A 27 -11.20 -2.64 -8.60
C ALA A 27 -12.12 -2.59 -7.36
N PRO A 28 -12.95 -1.53 -7.23
CA PRO A 28 -13.76 -1.31 -6.03
C PRO A 28 -14.79 -2.43 -5.82
N MET A 29 -14.68 -3.16 -4.69
CA MET A 29 -15.55 -4.29 -4.34
C MET A 29 -15.98 -4.32 -2.86
N GLN A 30 -15.11 -3.91 -1.93
CA GLN A 30 -15.30 -4.09 -0.48
C GLN A 30 -15.71 -2.80 0.23
N THR A 31 -16.53 -2.93 1.29
CA THR A 31 -16.98 -1.83 2.16
C THR A 31 -16.03 -1.54 3.32
N GLU A 32 -15.15 -2.48 3.70
CA GLU A 32 -14.15 -2.31 4.74
C GLU A 32 -12.75 -2.76 4.27
N ILE A 33 -11.75 -1.91 4.46
CA ILE A 33 -10.37 -2.16 4.06
C ILE A 33 -9.52 -2.20 5.33
N ALA A 34 -9.20 -3.40 5.81
CA ALA A 34 -8.28 -3.60 6.92
C ALA A 34 -7.50 -4.92 6.79
N PRO A 35 -6.18 -4.93 7.05
CA PRO A 35 -5.33 -3.76 7.33
C PRO A 35 -5.03 -2.92 6.07
N MET A 36 -4.76 -1.63 6.25
CA MET A 36 -4.19 -0.78 5.21
C MET A 36 -2.68 -1.00 5.16
N GLU A 37 -2.14 -1.29 3.98
CA GLU A 37 -0.72 -1.59 3.81
C GLU A 37 -0.04 -0.57 2.89
N ILE A 38 1.13 -0.08 3.30
CA ILE A 38 1.96 0.82 2.51
C ILE A 38 3.40 0.32 2.49
N TYR A 39 3.98 0.31 1.31
CA TYR A 39 5.41 0.17 1.12
C TYR A 39 6.15 1.48 1.29
N VAL A 40 7.29 1.41 1.99
CA VAL A 40 8.28 2.48 2.13
C VAL A 40 9.70 1.93 1.93
N PRO A 41 10.71 2.75 1.60
CA PRO A 41 12.10 2.33 1.53
C PRO A 41 12.63 1.88 2.89
N GLY A 42 13.56 0.95 2.87
CA GLY A 42 14.26 0.52 4.08
C GLY A 42 14.53 -0.97 4.12
N ARG A 43 15.25 -1.39 5.15
CA ARG A 43 15.54 -2.81 5.44
C ARG A 43 15.57 -3.11 6.94
N SER A 44 15.35 -2.10 7.78
CA SER A 44 15.45 -2.20 9.25
C SER A 44 14.24 -1.56 9.92
N TRP A 45 13.90 -2.02 11.12
CA TRP A 45 12.87 -1.40 11.96
C TRP A 45 13.04 0.11 12.13
N SER A 46 14.29 0.59 12.18
CA SER A 46 14.59 2.02 12.27
C SER A 46 14.12 2.80 11.04
N ASP A 47 14.14 2.20 9.84
CA ASP A 47 13.63 2.82 8.61
C ASP A 47 12.10 2.99 8.67
N LEU A 48 11.37 1.97 9.11
CA LEU A 48 9.91 2.05 9.27
C LEU A 48 9.53 3.13 10.29
N ARG A 49 10.27 3.20 11.40
CA ARG A 49 10.04 4.22 12.42
C ARG A 49 10.30 5.63 11.88
N ARG A 50 11.36 5.82 11.09
CA ARG A 50 11.63 7.10 10.42
C ARG A 50 10.50 7.49 9.45
N ALA A 51 10.04 6.55 8.62
CA ALA A 51 8.91 6.78 7.73
C ALA A 51 7.62 7.12 8.50
N ALA A 52 7.34 6.41 9.60
CA ALA A 52 6.18 6.72 10.44
C ALA A 52 6.27 8.14 11.03
N MET A 53 7.42 8.51 11.60
CA MET A 53 7.64 9.85 12.16
C MET A 53 7.51 10.96 11.10
N ALA A 54 8.04 10.75 9.89
CA ALA A 54 7.93 11.71 8.80
C ALA A 54 6.47 11.98 8.38
N ALA A 55 5.58 10.98 8.53
CA ALA A 55 4.15 11.12 8.29
C ALA A 55 3.33 11.50 9.54
N GLY A 56 3.99 11.82 10.66
CA GLY A 56 3.31 12.13 11.93
C GLY A 56 2.51 10.95 12.50
N LEU A 57 2.87 9.72 12.13
CA LEU A 57 2.23 8.49 12.60
C LEU A 57 2.87 8.00 13.90
N GLN A 58 2.04 7.40 14.76
CA GLN A 58 2.49 6.74 15.98
C GLN A 58 2.27 5.24 15.89
N GLU A 59 3.23 4.48 16.40
CA GLU A 59 3.12 3.02 16.49
C GLU A 59 2.11 2.63 17.57
N ILE A 60 1.12 1.81 17.19
CA ILE A 60 0.07 1.33 18.09
C ILE A 60 -0.15 -0.16 17.80
N ALA A 61 -0.18 -0.98 18.85
CA ALA A 61 -0.54 -2.40 18.72
C ALA A 61 -1.99 -2.52 18.20
N GLY A 62 -2.20 -3.30 17.15
CA GLY A 62 -3.50 -3.40 16.49
C GLY A 62 -3.87 -2.18 15.62
N GLY A 63 -2.90 -1.33 15.26
CA GLY A 63 -3.10 -0.23 14.32
C GLY A 63 -3.65 -0.70 12.97
N ARG A 64 -4.43 0.17 12.31
CA ARG A 64 -5.06 -0.13 11.01
C ARG A 64 -4.16 0.09 9.81
N LEU A 65 -2.97 0.68 10.01
CA LEU A 65 -1.97 0.93 8.99
C LEU A 65 -0.70 0.15 9.30
N ILE A 66 -0.24 -0.64 8.34
CA ILE A 66 1.00 -1.39 8.40
C ILE A 66 1.97 -0.78 7.39
N LEU A 67 3.14 -0.36 7.87
CA LEU A 67 4.26 0.01 7.00
C LEU A 67 5.13 -1.23 6.74
N ARG A 68 5.45 -1.47 5.48
CA ARG A 68 6.30 -2.58 5.04
C ARG A 68 7.41 -2.04 4.15
N PHE A 69 8.51 -2.77 4.03
CA PHE A 69 9.51 -2.43 3.02
C PHE A 69 9.02 -2.80 1.63
N PHE A 70 9.37 -1.99 0.63
CA PHE A 70 9.29 -2.44 -0.75
C PHE A 70 9.99 -3.80 -0.91
N PRO A 71 9.39 -4.78 -1.63
CA PRO A 71 9.99 -6.09 -1.85
C PRO A 71 11.38 -6.01 -2.49
N THR A 72 11.55 -5.05 -3.42
CA THR A 72 12.85 -4.65 -3.97
C THR A 72 12.90 -3.13 -4.12
N PRO A 73 14.08 -2.48 -4.07
CA PRO A 73 14.18 -1.03 -4.31
C PRO A 73 13.59 -0.57 -5.65
N ALA A 74 13.63 -1.43 -6.68
CA ALA A 74 13.05 -1.12 -7.98
C ALA A 74 11.52 -0.97 -7.95
N CYS A 75 10.83 -1.62 -7.00
CA CYS A 75 9.38 -1.56 -6.88
C CYS A 75 8.85 -0.15 -6.59
N ALA A 76 9.64 0.75 -5.99
CA ALA A 76 9.23 2.13 -5.74
C ALA A 76 8.92 2.90 -7.04
N ARG A 77 9.59 2.53 -8.14
CA ARG A 77 9.36 3.10 -9.48
C ARG A 77 8.23 2.41 -10.25
N LEU A 78 7.73 1.29 -9.75
CA LEU A 78 6.64 0.50 -10.37
C LEU A 78 5.33 0.81 -9.67
N THR A 79 4.89 2.07 -9.80
CA THR A 79 3.70 2.60 -9.14
C THR A 79 2.84 3.40 -10.11
N GLU A 80 1.56 3.49 -9.83
CA GLU A 80 0.59 4.35 -10.52
C GLU A 80 0.07 5.41 -9.55
N GLN A 81 -0.14 6.63 -10.05
CA GLN A 81 -0.75 7.72 -9.29
C GLN A 81 -2.15 8.03 -9.83
N ASN A 82 -3.12 8.19 -8.93
CA ASN A 82 -4.43 8.69 -9.30
C ASN A 82 -4.47 10.23 -9.32
N LEU A 83 -5.56 10.81 -9.82
CA LEU A 83 -5.77 12.27 -9.92
C LEU A 83 -5.73 13.02 -8.58
N GLN A 84 -5.86 12.31 -7.45
CA GLN A 84 -5.83 12.89 -6.10
C GLN A 84 -4.46 12.73 -5.43
N GLY A 85 -3.44 12.31 -6.18
CA GLY A 85 -2.07 12.12 -5.69
C GLY A 85 -1.88 10.86 -4.85
N PHE A 86 -2.87 9.97 -4.82
CA PHE A 86 -2.70 8.67 -4.17
C PHE A 86 -1.84 7.76 -5.05
N ARG A 87 -0.76 7.22 -4.48
CA ARG A 87 0.17 6.33 -5.18
C ARG A 87 -0.10 4.87 -4.79
N SER A 88 -0.38 4.04 -5.79
CA SER A 88 -0.64 2.62 -5.67
C SER A 88 0.47 1.81 -6.33
N MET A 89 0.76 0.61 -5.83
CA MET A 89 1.46 -0.40 -6.62
C MET A 89 0.64 -0.79 -7.87
N LEU A 90 1.34 -1.22 -8.93
CA LEU A 90 0.71 -1.80 -10.11
C LEU A 90 -0.11 -3.04 -9.76
N TRP A 91 -1.22 -3.25 -10.47
CA TRP A 91 -2.17 -4.32 -10.18
C TRP A 91 -1.58 -5.73 -10.04
N PRO A 92 -0.52 -6.17 -10.78
CA PRO A 92 0.04 -7.50 -10.59
C PRO A 92 0.69 -7.67 -9.21
N ARG A 93 1.30 -6.61 -8.68
CA ARG A 93 1.86 -6.66 -7.32
C ARG A 93 0.76 -6.64 -6.27
N VAL A 94 -0.27 -5.82 -6.47
CA VAL A 94 -1.43 -5.75 -5.58
C VAL A 94 -2.10 -7.13 -5.50
N TYR A 95 -2.29 -7.81 -6.63
CA TYR A 95 -2.77 -9.18 -6.70
C TYR A 95 -1.89 -10.14 -5.89
N ALA A 96 -0.56 -10.11 -6.09
CA ALA A 96 0.35 -10.96 -5.35
C ALA A 96 0.27 -10.73 -3.83
N ASP A 97 0.18 -9.47 -3.39
CA ASP A 97 0.06 -9.12 -1.97
C ASP A 97 -1.26 -9.61 -1.38
N LEU A 98 -2.38 -9.46 -2.11
CA LEU A 98 -3.68 -10.00 -1.70
C LEU A 98 -3.67 -11.53 -1.56
N ARG A 99 -3.04 -12.24 -2.49
CA ARG A 99 -2.89 -13.72 -2.41
C ARG A 99 -2.08 -14.14 -1.19
N THR A 100 -1.17 -13.31 -0.70
CA THR A 100 -0.41 -13.59 0.54
C THR A 100 -1.16 -13.23 1.82
N ALA A 101 -2.27 -12.48 1.76
CA ALA A 101 -3.04 -12.02 2.92
C ALA A 101 -4.01 -13.07 3.50
N GLY A 102 -4.11 -14.26 2.89
CA GLY A 102 -5.00 -15.34 3.32
C GLY A 102 -6.42 -15.25 2.75
N VAL A 103 -7.37 -15.99 3.32
CA VAL A 103 -8.70 -16.30 2.72
C VAL A 103 -9.47 -15.08 2.22
N ARG A 104 -9.56 -13.98 3.00
CA ARG A 104 -10.25 -12.76 2.57
C ARG A 104 -9.54 -11.99 1.44
N GLY A 105 -8.24 -12.21 1.28
CA GLY A 105 -7.45 -11.64 0.20
C GLY A 105 -7.65 -12.36 -1.12
N GLU A 106 -8.04 -13.64 -1.11
CA GLU A 106 -8.19 -14.44 -2.33
C GLU A 106 -9.34 -13.94 -3.21
N ASP A 107 -10.51 -13.71 -2.63
CA ASP A 107 -11.67 -13.17 -3.35
C ASP A 107 -11.38 -11.79 -3.95
N ALA A 108 -10.68 -10.94 -3.17
CA ALA A 108 -10.26 -9.62 -3.62
C ALA A 108 -9.25 -9.71 -4.78
N ALA A 109 -8.34 -10.69 -4.73
CA ALA A 109 -7.35 -10.91 -5.76
C ALA A 109 -8.01 -11.36 -7.07
N GLU A 110 -8.93 -12.32 -7.01
CA GLU A 110 -9.64 -12.77 -8.20
C GLU A 110 -10.48 -11.65 -8.83
N HIS A 111 -11.21 -10.89 -8.01
CA HIS A 111 -11.95 -9.74 -8.51
C HIS A 111 -11.04 -8.69 -9.18
N LEU A 112 -9.91 -8.36 -8.55
CA LEU A 112 -8.92 -7.45 -9.12
C LEU A 112 -8.40 -7.96 -10.46
N ARG A 113 -8.05 -9.25 -10.55
CA ARG A 113 -7.59 -9.87 -11.79
C ARG A 113 -8.65 -9.74 -12.88
N GLU A 114 -9.89 -10.11 -12.59
CA GLU A 114 -11.00 -10.01 -13.54
C GLU A 114 -11.26 -8.58 -14.03
N ALA A 115 -11.20 -7.59 -13.14
CA ALA A 115 -11.42 -6.19 -13.48
C ALA A 115 -10.30 -5.62 -14.39
N MET A 116 -9.05 -6.05 -14.18
CA MET A 116 -7.88 -5.51 -14.87
C MET A 116 -7.54 -6.23 -16.19
N THR A 117 -8.14 -7.40 -16.45
CA THR A 117 -7.92 -8.18 -17.69
C THR A 117 -9.08 -8.09 -18.69
N LYS A 118 -10.10 -7.26 -18.42
CA LYS A 118 -11.16 -6.92 -19.37
C LYS A 118 -10.73 -5.74 -20.22
#